data_AF-A0A7I7JRC3-F1
#
_entry.id   AF-A0A7I7JRC3-F1
#
_cell.length_a   1.000
_cell.length_b   1.000
_cell.length_c   1.000
_cell.angle_alpha   90.00
_cell.angle_beta   90.00
_cell.angle_gamma   90.00
#
_symmetry.space_group_name_H-M   'P 1'
#
loop_
_entity.id
_entity.type
_entity.pdbx_description
1 polymer ?
#
loop_
_entity_poly.entity_id
_entity_poly.type
_entity_poly.pdbx_seq_one_letter_code
_entity_poly.pdbx_strand_id
1 'polypeptide(L)'
;MFTRDADYVTFLGQHYKGREAIAAAYARLFAKLLRGSRLHTEITGLRFLTPSVALIRANAAVTKRGRQRNRRGVRVNTSVAVRTGEGWLLAASQNTTHRHLADQLMQKLAGSSSSSRHG
;
A
#
# COMPACT_ATOMS: atom_id res chain seq x y z
N MET A 1 6.45 -11.24 7.84
CA MET A 1 5.59 -10.10 7.43
C MET A 1 4.19 -10.56 7.01
N PHE A 2 4.04 -11.57 6.14
CA PHE A 2 2.72 -12.09 5.72
C PHE A 2 2.37 -13.42 6.38
N THR A 3 1.07 -13.72 6.58
CA THR A 3 0.59 -15.05 6.95
C THR A 3 0.86 -16.05 5.83
N ARG A 4 0.87 -17.36 6.15
CA ARG A 4 1.16 -18.43 5.17
C ARG A 4 0.23 -18.38 3.97
N ASP A 5 -1.02 -17.98 4.19
CA ASP A 5 -2.13 -17.92 3.25
C ASP A 5 -2.50 -16.49 2.81
N ALA A 6 -1.64 -15.49 3.04
CA ALA A 6 -2.00 -14.10 2.82
C ALA A 6 -2.40 -13.76 1.38
N ASP A 7 -3.29 -12.79 1.21
CA ASP A 7 -3.68 -12.23 -0.08
C ASP A 7 -2.93 -10.92 -0.36
N TYR A 8 -2.30 -10.84 -1.54
CA TYR A 8 -1.60 -9.62 -1.95
C TYR A 8 -2.03 -9.18 -3.34
N VAL A 9 -2.54 -7.95 -3.45
CA VAL A 9 -2.90 -7.33 -4.73
C VAL A 9 -1.95 -6.16 -5.01
N THR A 10 -1.21 -6.26 -6.12
CA THR A 10 -0.29 -5.21 -6.55
C THR A 10 -1.03 -3.97 -7.05
N PHE A 11 -0.31 -2.86 -7.23
CA PHE A 11 -0.87 -1.63 -7.81
C PHE A 11 -1.33 -1.77 -9.28
N LEU A 12 -1.01 -2.89 -9.93
CA LEU A 12 -1.44 -3.25 -11.28
C LEU A 12 -2.61 -4.24 -11.28
N GLY A 13 -3.11 -4.64 -10.11
CA GLY A 13 -4.23 -5.58 -9.98
C GLY A 13 -3.83 -7.06 -9.96
N GLN A 14 -2.55 -7.41 -10.17
CA GLN A 14 -2.11 -8.81 -10.03
C GLN A 14 -2.27 -9.28 -8.59
N HIS A 15 -2.91 -10.44 -8.42
CA HIS A 15 -3.10 -11.13 -7.14
C HIS A 15 -2.06 -12.24 -6.94
N TYR A 16 -1.59 -12.37 -5.69
CA TYR A 16 -0.73 -13.45 -5.21
C TYR A 16 -1.31 -14.01 -3.92
N LYS A 17 -1.33 -15.35 -3.82
CA LYS A 17 -1.77 -16.08 -2.62
C LYS A 17 -0.58 -16.74 -1.92
N GLY A 18 -0.46 -16.47 -0.63
CA GLY A 18 0.51 -17.06 0.28
C GLY A 18 1.87 -16.36 0.32
N ARG A 19 2.53 -16.42 1.48
CA ARG A 19 3.78 -15.67 1.77
C ARG A 19 4.91 -15.95 0.77
N GLU A 20 5.00 -17.19 0.28
CA GLU A 20 6.06 -17.61 -0.64
C GLU A 20 5.90 -17.00 -2.03
N ALA A 21 4.68 -17.03 -2.58
CA ALA A 21 4.38 -16.40 -3.87
C ALA A 21 4.62 -14.88 -3.82
N ILE A 22 4.22 -14.25 -2.72
CA ILE A 22 4.44 -12.81 -2.49
C ILE A 22 5.94 -12.50 -2.43
N ALA A 23 6.71 -13.27 -1.66
CA ALA A 23 8.16 -13.08 -1.54
C ALA A 23 8.87 -13.27 -2.89
N ALA A 24 8.50 -14.30 -3.66
CA ALA A 24 9.07 -14.56 -4.98
C ALA A 24 8.81 -13.42 -5.98
N ALA A 25 7.59 -12.86 -5.97
CA ALA A 25 7.24 -11.72 -6.81
C ALA A 25 8.10 -10.49 -6.48
N TYR A 26 8.27 -10.18 -5.20
CA TYR A 26 9.08 -9.04 -4.75
C TYR A 26 10.58 -9.24 -4.97
N ALA A 27 11.10 -10.45 -4.77
CA ALA A 27 12.51 -10.76 -5.04
C ALA A 27 12.88 -10.46 -6.50
N ARG A 28 12.03 -10.89 -7.46
CA ARG A 28 12.21 -10.59 -8.89
C ARG A 28 12.17 -9.09 -9.17
N LEU A 29 11.26 -8.37 -8.51
CA LEU A 29 11.09 -6.92 -8.66
C LEU A 29 12.30 -6.14 -8.11
N PHE A 30 12.82 -6.52 -6.94
CA PHE A 30 14.02 -5.94 -6.33
C PHE A 30 15.30 -6.23 -7.11
N ALA A 31 15.45 -7.43 -7.64
CA ALA A 31 16.62 -7.80 -8.44
C ALA A 31 16.74 -6.99 -9.73
N LYS A 32 15.60 -6.60 -10.34
CA LYS A 32 15.59 -5.92 -11.65
C LYS A 32 15.21 -4.43 -11.55
N LEU A 33 13.98 -4.14 -11.11
CA LEU A 33 13.35 -2.82 -11.30
C LEU A 33 13.54 -1.87 -10.11
N LEU A 34 13.67 -2.41 -8.91
CA LEU A 34 13.77 -1.63 -7.66
C LEU A 34 15.20 -1.59 -7.07
N ARG A 35 16.21 -2.08 -7.80
CA ARG A 35 17.60 -2.02 -7.36
C ARG A 35 18.03 -0.57 -7.12
N GLY A 36 18.59 -0.28 -5.95
CA GLY A 36 19.00 1.07 -5.56
C GLY A 36 17.84 2.04 -5.32
N SER A 37 16.61 1.54 -5.20
CA SER A 37 15.47 2.33 -4.77
C SER A 37 15.30 2.29 -3.25
N ARG A 38 14.66 3.33 -2.70
CA ARG A 38 14.20 3.40 -1.32
C ARG A 38 12.68 3.46 -1.32
N LEU A 39 12.06 2.63 -0.49
CA LEU A 39 10.64 2.68 -0.21
C LEU A 39 10.41 3.59 1.00
N HIS A 40 9.61 4.62 0.81
CA HIS A 40 9.12 5.50 1.87
C HIS A 40 7.69 5.10 2.17
N THR A 41 7.41 4.79 3.44
CA THR A 41 6.06 4.40 3.88
C THR A 41 5.64 5.29 5.03
N GLU A 42 4.40 5.73 5.01
CA GLU A 42 3.78 6.58 6.02
C GLU A 42 2.43 5.98 6.38
N ILE A 43 2.22 5.61 7.64
CA ILE A 43 0.93 5.10 8.12
C ILE A 43 -0.01 6.29 8.25
N THR A 44 -1.11 6.27 7.51
CA THR A 44 -2.14 7.32 7.50
C THR A 44 -3.37 6.94 8.31
N GLY A 45 -3.46 5.69 8.76
CA GLY A 45 -4.48 5.26 9.68
C GLY A 45 -4.22 3.85 10.18
N LEU A 46 -4.57 3.63 11.44
CA LEU A 46 -4.55 2.32 12.08
C LEU A 46 -5.80 2.22 12.94
N ARG A 47 -6.54 1.13 12.77
CA ARG A 47 -7.75 0.85 13.55
C ARG A 47 -7.85 -0.63 13.86
N PHE A 48 -8.05 -0.97 15.13
CA PHE A 48 -8.41 -2.34 15.52
C PHE A 48 -9.87 -2.60 15.13
N LEU A 49 -10.10 -3.66 14.36
CA LEU A 49 -11.45 -4.17 14.06
C LEU A 49 -11.92 -5.09 15.19
N THR A 50 -10.97 -5.81 15.78
CA THR A 50 -11.10 -6.66 16.96
C THR A 50 -9.77 -6.60 17.73
N PRO A 51 -9.67 -7.17 18.95
CA PRO A 51 -8.39 -7.25 19.68
C PRO A 51 -7.27 -7.99 18.91
N SER A 52 -7.64 -8.81 17.91
CA SER A 52 -6.71 -9.64 17.13
C SER A 52 -6.67 -9.30 15.64
N VAL A 53 -7.39 -8.27 15.18
CA VAL A 53 -7.41 -7.83 13.77
C VAL A 53 -7.28 -6.32 13.68
N ALA A 54 -6.32 -5.83 12.91
CA ALA A 54 -6.09 -4.41 12.66
C ALA A 54 -6.18 -4.09 11.16
N LEU A 55 -6.89 -3.01 10.84
CA LEU A 55 -6.89 -2.38 9.52
C LEU A 55 -5.85 -1.26 9.51
N ILE A 56 -4.96 -1.30 8.52
CA ILE A 56 -3.88 -0.34 8.35
C ILE A 56 -4.04 0.32 6.99
N ARG A 57 -3.96 1.65 6.96
CA ARG A 57 -3.82 2.45 5.74
C ARG A 57 -2.46 3.12 5.74
N ALA A 58 -1.79 3.08 4.60
CA ALA A 58 -0.50 3.72 4.45
C ALA A 58 -0.34 4.32 3.05
N ASN A 59 0.46 5.37 2.97
CA ASN A 59 1.00 5.87 1.71
C ASN A 59 2.40 5.30 1.51
N ALA A 60 2.69 4.86 0.29
CA ALA A 60 3.98 4.34 -0.11
C ALA A 60 4.51 5.07 -1.35
N ALA A 61 5.77 5.45 -1.33
CA ALA A 61 6.45 6.07 -2.47
C ALA A 61 7.82 5.43 -2.68
N VAL A 62 8.16 5.15 -3.94
CA VAL A 62 9.47 4.61 -4.30
C VAL A 62 10.31 5.72 -4.91
N THR A 63 11.51 5.94 -4.38
CA THR A 63 12.50 6.88 -4.94
C THR A 63 13.73 6.12 -5.41
N LYS A 64 14.24 6.42 -6.61
CA LYS A 64 15.55 5.94 -7.07
C LYS A 64 16.67 6.85 -6.57
N ARG A 65 17.88 6.31 -6.37
CA ARG A 65 19.06 7.06 -5.96
C ARG A 65 19.25 8.33 -6.82
N GLY A 66 19.44 9.48 -6.18
CA GLY A 66 19.66 10.78 -6.84
C GLY A 66 18.40 11.46 -7.39
N ARG A 67 17.19 10.91 -7.19
CA ARG A 67 15.93 11.55 -7.60
C ARG A 67 15.08 11.93 -6.38
N GLN A 68 14.53 13.15 -6.40
CA GLN A 68 13.56 13.61 -5.41
C GLN A 68 12.26 12.81 -5.46
N ARG A 69 11.51 12.81 -4.34
CA ARG A 69 10.20 12.17 -4.21
C ARG A 69 9.23 12.77 -5.23
N ASN A 70 8.92 12.03 -6.28
CA ASN A 70 7.90 12.44 -7.23
C ASN A 70 6.52 12.18 -6.62
N ARG A 71 5.66 13.21 -6.59
CA ARG A 71 4.24 13.06 -6.22
C ARG A 71 3.49 12.13 -7.18
N ARG A 72 3.96 12.02 -8.43
CA ARG A 72 3.44 11.05 -9.40
C ARG A 72 3.92 9.65 -8.99
N GLY A 73 3.02 8.89 -8.39
CA GLY A 73 3.27 7.48 -8.07
C GLY A 73 3.09 7.09 -6.61
N VAL A 74 2.54 7.98 -5.76
CA VAL A 74 2.11 7.57 -4.41
C VAL A 74 1.13 6.40 -4.55
N ARG A 75 1.44 5.33 -3.83
CA ARG A 75 0.60 4.16 -3.68
C ARG A 75 -0.14 4.30 -2.37
N VAL A 76 -1.45 4.11 -2.41
CA VAL A 76 -2.23 3.89 -1.20
C VAL A 76 -2.25 2.39 -0.96
N ASN A 77 -1.89 1.99 0.25
CA ASN A 77 -1.94 0.62 0.71
C ASN A 77 -3.06 0.49 1.75
N THR A 78 -3.88 -0.54 1.59
CA THR A 78 -4.78 -1.02 2.65
C THR A 78 -4.35 -2.42 3.01
N SER A 79 -4.08 -2.64 4.29
CA SER A 79 -3.64 -3.94 4.80
C SER A 79 -4.47 -4.37 5.99
N VAL A 80 -4.69 -5.68 6.11
CA VAL A 80 -5.27 -6.33 7.29
C VAL A 80 -4.17 -7.10 7.99
N ALA A 81 -3.89 -6.74 9.24
CA ALA A 81 -3.00 -7.47 10.11
C ALA A 81 -3.81 -8.32 11.09
N VAL A 82 -3.34 -9.53 11.37
CA VAL A 82 -3.92 -10.46 12.33
C VAL A 82 -2.88 -10.83 13.38
N ARG A 83 -3.32 -10.97 14.64
CA ARG A 83 -2.47 -11.45 15.74
C ARG A 83 -2.35 -12.97 15.65
N THR A 84 -1.12 -13.46 15.59
CA THR A 84 -0.79 -14.89 15.55
C THR A 84 0.10 -15.28 16.73
N GLY A 85 0.45 -16.56 16.85
CA GLY A 85 1.45 -17.02 17.82
C GLY A 85 2.84 -16.42 17.57
N GLU A 86 3.14 -16.01 16.32
CA GLU A 86 4.39 -15.36 15.92
C GLU A 86 4.32 -13.82 16.03
N GLY A 87 3.24 -13.28 16.58
CA GLY A 87 2.95 -11.85 16.61
C GLY A 87 2.05 -11.39 15.46
N TRP A 88 2.08 -10.10 15.14
CA TRP A 88 1.22 -9.53 14.11
C TRP A 88 1.77 -9.79 12.70
N LEU A 89 0.94 -10.37 11.84
CA LEU A 89 1.25 -10.66 10.45
C LEU A 89 0.17 -10.08 9.53
N LEU A 90 0.54 -9.70 8.31
CA LEU A 90 -0.42 -9.25 7.29
C LEU A 90 -1.13 -10.47 6.68
N ALA A 91 -2.44 -10.54 6.85
CA ALA A 91 -3.31 -11.52 6.21
C ALA A 91 -3.76 -11.06 4.81
N ALA A 92 -3.90 -9.75 4.61
CA ALA A 92 -4.22 -9.19 3.30
C ALA A 92 -3.54 -7.85 3.10
N SER A 93 -3.19 -7.53 1.85
CA SER A 93 -2.67 -6.22 1.49
C SER A 93 -2.98 -5.89 0.03
N GLN A 94 -3.53 -4.70 -0.21
CA GLN A 94 -3.85 -4.22 -1.55
C GLN A 94 -3.25 -2.84 -1.77
N ASN A 95 -2.54 -2.71 -2.89
CA ASN A 95 -1.97 -1.46 -3.35
C ASN A 95 -2.82 -0.84 -4.45
N THR A 96 -3.00 0.47 -4.41
CA THR A 96 -3.64 1.25 -5.47
C THR A 96 -2.76 2.44 -5.83
N THR A 97 -2.62 2.71 -7.12
CA THR A 97 -1.96 3.95 -7.57
C THR A 97 -2.92 5.12 -7.41
N HIS A 98 -2.56 6.13 -6.62
CA HIS A 98 -3.37 7.35 -6.56
C HIS A 98 -3.19 8.13 -7.85
N ARG A 99 -4.23 8.14 -8.69
CA ARG A 99 -4.27 8.90 -9.95
C ARG A 99 -4.82 10.30 -9.69
N HIS A 100 -4.02 11.16 -9.04
CA HIS A 100 -4.44 12.50 -8.59
C HIS A 100 -5.21 13.32 -9.64
N LEU A 101 -4.76 13.34 -10.89
CA LEU A 101 -5.43 14.11 -11.95
C LEU A 101 -6.82 13.55 -12.29
N ALA A 102 -6.94 12.22 -12.36
CA ALA A 102 -8.23 11.58 -12.61
C ALA A 102 -9.17 11.78 -11.43
N ASP A 103 -8.67 11.64 -10.20
CA ASP A 103 -9.42 11.87 -8.97
C ASP A 103 -9.94 13.32 -8.86
N GLN A 104 -9.08 14.32 -9.14
CA GLN A 104 -9.47 15.73 -9.19
C GLN A 104 -10.53 16.02 -10.27
N LEU A 105 -10.40 15.41 -11.45
CA LEU A 105 -11.40 15.55 -12.51
C LEU A 105 -12.74 14.96 -12.06
N MET A 106 -12.74 13.78 -11.47
CA MET A 106 -13.96 13.15 -10.95
C MET A 106 -14.62 13.98 -9.85
N GLN A 107 -13.85 14.56 -8.94
CA GLN A 107 -14.38 15.44 -7.89
C GLN A 107 -15.02 16.71 -8.46
N LYS A 108 -14.42 17.30 -9.50
CA LYS A 108 -15.01 18.44 -10.22
C LYS A 108 -16.31 18.07 -10.92
N LEU A 109 -16.34 16.93 -11.63
CA LEU A 109 -17.53 16.44 -12.32
C LEU A 109 -18.67 16.07 -11.35
N ALA A 110 -18.33 15.52 -10.18
CA ALA A 110 -19.29 15.15 -9.15
C ALA A 110 -19.83 16.36 -8.34
N GLY A 111 -19.40 17.59 -8.64
CA GLY A 111 -19.87 18.79 -7.95
C GLY A 111 -19.41 18.94 -6.49
N SER A 112 -18.43 18.14 -6.04
CA SER A 112 -17.95 18.21 -4.65
C SER A 112 -16.91 19.32 -4.50
N SER A 113 -17.31 20.49 -4.00
CA SER A 113 -16.38 21.49 -3.46
C SER A 113 -15.77 20.94 -2.18
N SER A 114 -14.46 20.66 -2.18
CA SER A 114 -13.75 20.21 -0.99
C SER A 114 -13.73 21.30 0.08
N SER A 115 -14.63 21.21 1.07
CA SER A 115 -14.45 21.87 2.36
C SER A 115 -13.91 20.83 3.33
N SER A 116 -12.60 20.88 3.57
CA SER A 116 -12.01 20.29 4.76
C SER A 116 -10.95 21.25 5.28
N ARG A 117 -11.42 22.25 6.05
CA ARG A 117 -10.59 22.94 7.03
C ARG A 117 -10.20 21.90 8.08
N HIS A 118 -8.91 21.71 8.30
CA HIS A 118 -8.42 21.11 9.54
C HIS A 118 -8.33 22.24 10.56
N GLY A 119 -9.12 22.14 11.62
CA GLY A 119 -8.85 22.76 12.90
C GLY A 119 -8.13 21.78 13.81
#